data_AF-A0A4S0MN63-F1
#
_entry.id   AF-A0A4S0MN63-F1
#
_cell.length_a   1.000
_cell.length_b   1.000
_cell.length_c   1.000
_cell.angle_alpha   90.00
_cell.angle_beta   90.00
_cell.angle_gamma   90.00
#
_symmetry.space_group_name_H-M   'P 1'
#
loop_
_entity.id
_entity.type
_entity.pdbx_description
1 polymer ?
#
loop_
_entity_poly.entity_id
_entity_poly.type
_entity_poly.pdbx_seq_one_letter_code
_entity_poly.pdbx_strand_id
1 'polypeptide(L)' 'KTTAGEVMAKVLDRQTAKSIVLVSLNPVHPDRDIPMRDVEWVARIVWASQ' A
#
# COMPACT_ATOMS: atom_id res chain seq x y z
N LYS A 1 -5.53 -3.37 2.52
CA LYS A 1 -6.86 -3.22 1.89
C LYS A 1 -7.37 -1.80 2.16
N THR A 2 -7.98 -1.14 1.18
CA THR A 2 -8.64 0.16 1.41
C THR A 2 -10.08 -0.06 1.87
N THR A 3 -10.69 0.95 2.46
CA THR A 3 -12.12 0.92 2.85
C THR A 3 -13.06 0.72 1.66
N ALA A 4 -12.60 1.03 0.44
CA ALA A 4 -13.31 0.75 -0.82
C ALA A 4 -13.15 -0.71 -1.31
N GLY A 5 -12.47 -1.56 -0.55
CA GLY A 5 -12.27 -2.98 -0.88
C GLY A 5 -11.05 -3.27 -1.75
N GLU A 6 -10.27 -2.26 -2.17
CA GLU A 6 -9.09 -2.46 -3.00
C GLU A 6 -7.97 -3.17 -2.20
N VAL A 7 -7.38 -4.22 -2.79
CA VAL A 7 -6.24 -4.96 -2.24
C VAL A 7 -5.06 -4.82 -3.18
N MET A 8 -3.88 -4.55 -2.63
CA MET A 8 -2.65 -4.33 -3.40
C MET A 8 -1.43 -4.86 -2.64
N ALA A 9 -0.37 -5.16 -3.38
CA ALA A 9 0.98 -5.32 -2.85
C ALA A 9 1.89 -4.25 -3.48
N LYS A 10 2.55 -3.46 -2.64
CA LYS A 10 3.45 -2.35 -3.00
C LYS A 10 4.57 -2.27 -1.95
N VAL A 11 5.66 -1.59 -2.27
CA VAL A 11 6.74 -1.32 -1.30
C VAL A 11 6.32 -0.15 -0.40
N LEU A 12 6.50 -0.30 0.91
CA LEU A 12 6.25 0.78 1.85
C LEU A 12 7.43 1.77 1.85
N ASP A 13 7.21 3.01 1.41
CA ASP A 13 8.22 4.08 1.49
C ASP A 13 8.11 4.82 2.83
N ARG A 14 6.91 5.29 3.18
CA ARG A 14 6.66 6.08 4.38
C ARG A 14 5.29 5.80 4.96
N GLN A 15 5.21 5.71 6.29
CA GLN A 15 3.94 5.67 7.01
C GLN A 15 3.93 6.77 8.07
N THR A 16 2.89 7.58 8.07
CA THR A 16 2.64 8.62 9.07
C THR A 16 1.24 8.45 9.65
N ALA A 17 0.89 9.25 10.67
CA ALA A 17 -0.48 9.30 11.18
C ALA A 17 -1.50 9.78 10.14
N LYS A 18 -1.07 10.52 9.09
CA LYS A 18 -1.95 11.12 8.09
C LYS A 18 -2.09 10.29 6.83
N SER A 19 -1.02 9.62 6.41
CA SER A 19 -1.02 8.85 5.16
C SER A 19 0.06 7.77 5.10
N ILE A 20 -0.10 6.87 4.13
CA ILE A 20 0.85 5.82 3.76
C ILE A 20 1.27 6.00 2.29
N VAL A 21 2.58 6.05 2.05
CA VAL A 21 3.19 6.16 0.72
C VAL A 21 3.66 4.78 0.28
N LEU A 22 3.15 4.34 -0.86
CA LEU A 22 3.33 3.02 -1.43
C LEU A 22 3.93 3.12 -2.83
N VAL A 23 5.13 2.56 -3.00
CA VAL A 23 5.89 2.60 -4.25
C VAL A 23 5.62 1.34 -5.08
N SER A 24 5.44 1.53 -6.38
CA SER A 24 5.25 0.45 -7.34
C SER A 24 6.58 -0.14 -7.78
N LEU A 25 6.69 -1.47 -7.75
CA LEU A 25 7.79 -2.16 -8.44
C LEU A 25 7.58 -2.26 -9.95
N ASN A 26 6.36 -2.03 -10.42
CA ASN A 26 6.03 -2.03 -11.85
C ASN A 26 5.96 -0.57 -12.36
N PRO A 27 6.87 -0.15 -13.28
CA PRO A 27 6.94 1.23 -13.78
C PRO A 27 5.67 1.73 -14.48
N VAL A 28 4.82 0.84 -15.01
CA VAL A 28 3.54 1.25 -15.63
C VAL A 28 2.45 1.57 -14.61
N HIS A 29 2.68 1.33 -13.31
CA HIS A 29 1.75 1.76 -12.27
C HIS A 29 2.40 2.85 -11.41
N PRO A 30 1.70 3.97 -11.17
CA PRO A 30 2.21 5.04 -10.33
C PRO A 30 2.31 4.61 -8.86
N ASP A 31 3.14 5.36 -8.14
CA ASP A 31 3.17 5.36 -6.68
C ASP A 31 1.89 5.97 -6.13
N ARG A 32 1.56 5.63 -4.88
CA ARG A 32 0.32 6.07 -4.25
C ARG A 32 0.60 6.66 -2.88
N ASP A 33 -0.01 7.80 -2.61
CA ASP A 33 -0.15 8.38 -1.27
C ASP A 33 -1.61 8.21 -0.85
N ILE A 34 -1.85 7.38 0.16
CA ILE A 34 -3.19 7.01 0.61
C ILE A 34 -3.43 7.61 1.99
N PRO A 35 -4.49 8.42 2.18
CA PRO A 35 -4.86 8.92 3.50
C PRO A 35 -5.12 7.76 4.47
N MET A 36 -4.62 7.87 5.70
CA MET A 36 -4.68 6.76 6.66
C MET A 36 -6.11 6.39 7.06
N ARG A 37 -7.06 7.34 6.94
CA ARG A 37 -8.50 7.10 7.11
C ARG A 37 -9.12 6.17 6.06
N ASP A 38 -8.49 6.03 4.91
CA ASP A 38 -8.96 5.21 3.79
C ASP A 38 -8.32 3.81 3.81
N VAL A 39 -7.44 3.54 4.79
CA VAL A 39 -6.77 2.25 4.99
C VAL A 39 -7.55 1.42 5.98
N GLU A 40 -8.06 0.27 5.53
CA GLU A 40 -8.75 -0.69 6.41
C GLU A 40 -7.74 -1.54 7.20
N TRP A 41 -6.69 -2.02 6.53
CA TRP A 41 -5.59 -2.74 7.18
C TRP A 41 -4.33 -2.80 6.31
N VAL A 42 -3.20 -3.01 6.99
CA VAL A 42 -1.87 -3.23 6.39
C VAL A 42 -1.25 -4.47 7.03
N ALA A 43 -0.57 -5.30 6.23
CA ALA A 43 0.17 -6.46 6.69
C ALA A 43 1.53 -6.53 6.00
N ARG A 44 2.53 -7.15 6.65
CA ARG A 44 3.86 -7.38 6.08
C ARG A 44 3.86 -8.72 5.35
N ILE A 45 4.32 -8.71 4.09
CA ILE A 45 4.58 -9.94 3.33
C ILE A 45 5.87 -10.55 3.87
N VAL A 46 5.78 -11.76 4.41
CA VAL A 46 6.92 -12.50 4.98
C VAL A 46 7.53 -13.46 3.95
N TRP A 47 6.69 -13.98 3.06
CA TRP A 47 7.11 -14.87 1.98
C TRP A 47 6.12 -14.77 0.82
N ALA A 48 6.55 -15.15 -0.38
CA ALA A 48 5.70 -15.35 -1.54
C ALA A 48 6.30 -16.45 -2.44
N SER A 49 5.45 -17.27 -3.06
CA SER A 49 5.81 -18.14 -4.18
C SER A 49 4.92 -17.85 -5.39
N GLN A 50 5.39 -18.28 -6.56
CA GLN A 50 4.65 -18.29 -7.81
C GLN A 50 3.91 -19.61 -8.00
#